data_AF-A0A9E0DZ27-F1
#
_entry.id   AF-A0A9E0DZ27-F1
#
_cell.length_a   1.000
_cell.length_b   1.000
_cell.length_c   1.000
_cell.angle_alpha   90.00
_cell.angle_beta   90.00
_cell.angle_gamma   90.00
#
_symmetry.space_group_name_H-M   'P 1'
#
loop_
_entity.id
_entity.type
_entity.pdbx_description
1 polymer ?
#
loop_
_entity_poly.entity_id
_entity_poly.type
_entity_poly.pdbx_seq_one_letter_code
_entity_poly.pdbx_strand_id
1 'polypeptide(L)'
;MLIGVTVLVLSITFASLFTLITMLFQNKAIIAVSCILLSFGLLLAGAICNRMLDAPPTIPAYSIGENGETTAQETENPKYSDGTKREIVQFFYDVNPGGQAIQCSTMQPVNLTRLPIYSLAIIVLTTGAGVWIFKKKDLK
;
A
#
# COMPACT_ATOMS: atom_id res chain seq x y z
N MET A 1 0.77 -17.73 11.40
CA MET A 1 -0.11 -17.13 12.42
C MET A 1 -0.18 -15.61 12.30
N LEU A 2 0.95 -14.88 12.29
CA LEU A 2 0.96 -13.41 12.27
C LEU A 2 0.39 -12.78 10.97
N ILE A 3 0.68 -13.32 9.78
CA ILE A 3 0.09 -12.84 8.51
C ILE A 3 -1.43 -12.92 8.54
N GLY A 4 -2.01 -14.00 9.09
CA GLY A 4 -3.46 -14.15 9.22
C GLY A 4 -4.08 -13.05 10.08
N VAL A 5 -3.44 -12.69 11.20
CA VAL A 5 -3.86 -11.56 12.03
C VAL A 5 -3.78 -10.25 11.25
N THR A 6 -2.68 -10.00 10.55
CA THR A 6 -2.51 -8.79 9.72
C THR A 6 -3.61 -8.69 8.66
N VAL A 7 -3.93 -9.77 7.96
CA VAL A 7 -5.01 -9.79 6.95
C VAL A 7 -6.38 -9.54 7.58
N LEU A 8 -6.64 -10.09 8.77
CA LEU A 8 -7.89 -9.84 9.49
C LEU A 8 -8.02 -8.36 9.89
N VAL A 9 -6.98 -7.78 10.49
CA VAL A 9 -6.99 -6.36 10.88
C VAL A 9 -7.08 -5.47 9.64
N LEU A 10 -6.38 -5.80 8.55
CA LEU A 10 -6.46 -5.09 7.29
C LEU A 10 -7.87 -5.11 6.69
N SER A 11 -8.56 -6.25 6.78
CA SER A 11 -9.97 -6.37 6.35
C SER A 11 -10.87 -5.42 7.13
N ILE A 12 -10.66 -5.31 8.46
CA ILE A 12 -11.36 -4.35 9.31
C ILE A 12 -10.99 -2.91 8.93
N THR A 13 -9.74 -2.64 8.56
CA THR A 13 -9.30 -1.32 8.07
C THR A 13 -10.05 -0.91 6.82
N PHE A 14 -10.14 -1.77 5.80
CA PHE A 14 -10.95 -1.47 4.60
C PHE A 14 -12.43 -1.29 4.93
N ALA A 15 -13.00 -2.14 5.79
CA ALA A 15 -14.38 -1.96 6.25
C ALA A 15 -14.60 -0.59 6.90
N SER A 16 -13.71 -0.16 7.81
CA SER A 16 -13.80 1.14 8.48
C SER A 16 -13.73 2.33 7.50
N LEU A 17 -12.90 2.24 6.47
CA LEU A 17 -12.78 3.27 5.42
C LEU A 17 -14.06 3.36 4.60
N PHE A 18 -14.62 2.22 4.17
CA PHE A 18 -15.87 2.21 3.41
C PHE A 18 -17.06 2.67 4.25
N THR A 19 -17.11 2.30 5.53
CA THR A 19 -18.12 2.82 6.46
C THR A 19 -18.02 4.33 6.62
N LEU A 20 -16.81 4.90 6.69
CA LEU A 20 -16.65 6.35 6.71
C LEU A 20 -17.21 7.01 5.43
N ILE A 21 -16.93 6.43 4.25
CA ILE A 21 -17.48 6.91 2.98
C ILE A 21 -19.01 6.84 2.99
N THR A 22 -19.59 5.74 3.48
CA THR A 22 -21.06 5.59 3.51
C THR A 22 -21.73 6.57 4.47
N MET A 23 -21.03 7.04 5.51
CA MET A 23 -21.52 8.10 6.40
C MET A 23 -21.41 9.50 5.77
N LEU A 24 -20.44 9.72 4.89
CA LEU A 24 -20.22 10.99 4.20
C LEU A 24 -21.28 11.24 3.12
N PHE A 25 -21.57 10.25 2.29
CA PHE A 25 -22.49 10.37 1.15
C PHE A 25 -23.83 9.68 1.41
N GLN A 26 -24.93 10.19 0.86
CA GLN A 26 -26.26 9.54 0.92
C GLN A 26 -26.60 8.76 -0.35
N ASN A 27 -26.00 9.13 -1.48
CA ASN A 27 -26.30 8.52 -2.78
C ASN A 27 -25.53 7.19 -2.93
N LYS A 28 -26.27 6.08 -3.04
CA LYS A 28 -25.72 4.72 -3.16
C LYS A 28 -24.74 4.55 -4.33
N ALA A 29 -24.99 5.21 -5.47
CA ALA A 29 -24.09 5.14 -6.62
C ALA A 29 -22.76 5.85 -6.32
N ILE A 30 -22.81 7.04 -5.69
CA ILE A 30 -21.61 7.80 -5.31
C ILE A 30 -20.78 7.01 -4.29
N ILE A 31 -21.43 6.39 -3.31
CA ILE A 31 -20.76 5.53 -2.31
C ILE A 31 -20.00 4.39 -3.00
N ALA A 32 -20.69 3.64 -3.86
CA ALA A 32 -20.09 2.49 -4.54
C ALA A 32 -18.88 2.89 -5.39
N VAL A 33 -19.03 3.93 -6.21
CA VAL A 33 -17.93 4.45 -7.05
C VAL A 33 -16.76 4.94 -6.17
N SER A 34 -17.05 5.66 -5.09
CA SER A 34 -16.01 6.17 -4.18
C SER A 34 -15.21 5.05 -3.51
N CYS A 35 -15.88 4.00 -3.02
CA CYS A 35 -15.22 2.84 -2.41
C CYS A 35 -14.35 2.09 -3.43
N ILE A 36 -14.85 1.89 -4.65
CA ILE A 36 -14.10 1.23 -5.73
C ILE A 36 -12.85 2.05 -6.06
N LEU A 37 -13.01 3.36 -6.35
CA LEU A 37 -11.89 4.23 -6.69
C LEU A 37 -10.87 4.32 -5.56
N LEU A 38 -11.30 4.40 -4.30
CA LEU A 38 -10.40 4.39 -3.15
C LEU A 38 -9.61 3.08 -3.10
N SER A 39 -10.27 1.93 -3.23
CA SER A 39 -9.63 0.62 -3.17
C SER A 39 -8.56 0.46 -4.24
N PHE A 40 -8.91 0.78 -5.49
CA PHE A 40 -7.96 0.74 -6.59
C PHE A 40 -6.85 1.78 -6.44
N GLY A 41 -7.16 2.99 -5.97
CA GLY A 41 -6.16 4.03 -5.71
C GLY A 41 -5.12 3.59 -4.68
N LEU A 42 -5.57 3.00 -3.56
CA LEU A 42 -4.70 2.45 -2.52
C LEU A 42 -3.84 1.29 -3.08
N LEU A 43 -4.43 0.38 -3.86
CA LEU A 43 -3.69 -0.72 -4.49
C LEU A 43 -2.64 -0.22 -5.49
N LEU A 44 -2.98 0.75 -6.35
CA LEU A 44 -2.05 1.32 -7.32
C LEU A 44 -0.90 2.05 -6.62
N ALA A 45 -1.20 2.85 -5.60
CA ALA A 45 -0.17 3.50 -4.79
C ALA A 45 0.76 2.47 -4.11
N GLY A 46 0.18 1.37 -3.60
CA GLY A 46 0.94 0.25 -3.04
C GLY A 46 1.83 -0.42 -4.09
N ALA A 47 1.30 -0.67 -5.28
CA ALA A 47 2.05 -1.28 -6.38
C ALA A 47 3.20 -0.40 -6.88
N ILE A 48 3.03 0.92 -6.90
CA ILE A 48 4.12 1.86 -7.22
C ILE A 48 5.22 1.76 -6.16
N CYS A 49 4.89 1.78 -4.87
CA CYS A 49 5.87 1.62 -3.81
C CYS A 49 6.59 0.27 -3.91
N ASN A 50 5.83 -0.82 -4.11
CA ASN A 50 6.39 -2.16 -4.29
C ASN A 50 7.39 -2.20 -5.45
N ARG A 51 7.07 -1.60 -6.61
CA ARG A 51 8.02 -1.55 -7.74
C ARG A 51 9.29 -0.74 -7.45
N MET A 52 9.19 0.33 -6.68
CA MET A 52 10.36 1.11 -6.27
C MET A 52 11.24 0.32 -5.29
N LEU A 53 10.63 -0.45 -4.39
CA LEU A 53 11.33 -1.26 -3.40
C LEU A 53 11.91 -2.55 -4.01
N ASP A 54 11.24 -3.15 -4.99
CA ASP A 54 11.69 -4.39 -5.65
C ASP A 54 12.77 -4.16 -6.71
N ALA A 55 13.11 -2.91 -7.02
CA ALA A 55 14.22 -2.61 -7.93
C ALA A 55 15.52 -3.23 -7.37
N PRO A 56 16.26 -4.04 -8.15
CA PRO A 56 17.53 -4.59 -7.72
C PRO A 56 18.65 -3.52 -7.74
N PRO A 57 19.73 -3.67 -6.95
CA PRO A 57 20.85 -2.73 -6.93
C PRO A 57 21.58 -2.61 -8.28
N THR A 58 21.73 -3.74 -8.98
CA THR A 58 22.39 -3.82 -10.29
C THR A 58 21.46 -4.43 -11.33
N ILE A 59 21.73 -4.10 -12.60
CA ILE A 59 21.07 -4.67 -13.77
C ILE A 59 22.12 -5.07 -14.82
N PRO A 60 21.87 -6.12 -15.62
CA PRO A 60 22.77 -6.51 -16.70
C PRO A 60 22.72 -5.45 -17.82
N ALA A 61 23.89 -4.90 -18.16
CA ALA A 61 24.11 -4.11 -19.34
C ALA A 61 24.79 -4.98 -20.41
N TYR A 62 24.16 -5.09 -21.57
CA TYR A 62 24.69 -5.86 -22.69
C TYR A 62 25.51 -4.96 -23.60
N SER A 63 26.77 -5.33 -23.82
CA SER A 63 27.65 -4.71 -24.82
C SER A 63 28.05 -5.76 -25.86
N ILE A 64 28.17 -5.33 -27.12
CA ILE A 64 28.67 -6.17 -28.20
C ILE A 64 30.16 -5.85 -28.36
N GLY A 65 31.03 -6.83 -28.10
CA GLY A 65 32.46 -6.72 -28.32
C GLY A 65 32.81 -6.61 -29.81
N GLU A 66 34.02 -6.14 -30.14
CA GLU A 66 34.51 -6.01 -31.53
C GLU A 66 34.54 -7.35 -32.29
N ASN A 67 34.57 -8.46 -31.56
CA ASN A 67 34.49 -9.84 -32.05
C ASN A 67 33.05 -10.35 -32.27
N GLY A 68 32.02 -9.52 -32.00
CA GLY A 68 30.61 -9.89 -32.11
C GLY A 68 30.05 -10.67 -30.91
N GLU A 69 30.84 -10.85 -29.84
CA GLU A 69 30.38 -11.50 -28.61
C GLU A 69 29.58 -10.53 -27.74
N THR A 70 28.40 -10.96 -27.28
CA THR A 70 27.60 -10.19 -26.33
C THR A 70 28.08 -10.46 -24.91
N THR A 71 28.68 -9.47 -24.27
CA THR A 71 29.05 -9.55 -22.84
C THR A 71 27.99 -8.87 -22.00
N ALA A 72 27.55 -9.52 -20.92
CA ALA A 72 26.68 -8.93 -19.90
C ALA A 72 27.54 -8.43 -18.74
N GLN A 73 27.58 -7.12 -18.51
CA GLN A 73 28.25 -6.51 -17.37
C GLN A 73 27.19 -6.01 -16.38
N GLU A 74 27.31 -6.36 -15.11
CA GLU A 74 26.46 -5.79 -14.05
C GLU A 74 26.78 -4.30 -13.90
N THR A 75 25.76 -3.46 -14.02
CA THR A 75 25.85 -2.00 -13.85
C THR A 75 24.85 -1.54 -12.80
N GLU A 76 25.12 -0.41 -12.15
CA GLU A 76 24.19 0.16 -11.16
C GLU A 76 22.83 0.46 -11.79
N ASN A 77 21.76 0.10 -11.10
CA ASN A 77 20.40 0.35 -11.56
C ASN A 77 19.96 1.77 -11.17
N PRO A 78 19.71 2.68 -12.12
CA PRO A 78 19.26 4.05 -11.79
C PRO A 78 17.91 4.10 -11.09
N LYS A 79 17.11 3.03 -11.17
CA LYS A 79 15.81 2.92 -10.50
C LYS A 79 15.94 2.45 -9.05
N TYR A 80 17.09 1.91 -8.66
CA TYR A 80 17.33 1.49 -7.29
C TYR A 80 17.24 2.71 -6.37
N SER A 81 16.46 2.58 -5.30
CA SER A 81 16.38 3.61 -4.26
C SER A 81 17.10 3.09 -3.04
N ASP A 82 18.17 3.78 -2.65
CA ASP A 82 19.02 3.45 -1.50
C ASP A 82 18.76 4.37 -0.29
N GLY A 83 19.19 3.93 0.89
CA GLY A 83 19.23 4.68 2.14
C GLY A 83 17.88 5.25 2.54
N THR A 84 17.88 6.51 2.97
CA THR A 84 16.71 7.21 3.50
C THR A 84 15.53 7.24 2.52
N LYS A 85 15.80 7.32 1.20
CA LYS A 85 14.73 7.31 0.19
C LYS A 85 13.96 5.98 0.25
N ARG A 86 14.67 4.87 0.39
CA ARG A 86 14.07 3.54 0.49
C ARG A 86 13.22 3.42 1.75
N GLU A 87 13.72 3.92 2.89
CA GLU A 87 12.99 3.91 4.16
C GLU A 87 11.68 4.70 4.10
N ILE A 88 11.70 5.87 3.47
CA ILE A 88 10.50 6.70 3.28
C ILE A 88 9.47 5.95 2.42
N VAL A 89 9.91 5.33 1.31
CA VAL A 89 9.00 4.54 0.45
C VAL A 89 8.45 3.33 1.19
N GLN A 90 9.27 2.64 1.99
CA GLN A 90 8.83 1.53 2.84
C GLN A 90 7.78 1.98 3.85
N PHE A 91 7.95 3.14 4.48
CA PHE A 91 6.96 3.68 5.40
C PHE A 91 5.60 3.90 4.72
N PHE A 92 5.57 4.54 3.54
CA PHE A 92 4.33 4.72 2.79
C PHE A 92 3.72 3.40 2.34
N TYR A 93 4.56 2.42 1.98
CA TYR A 93 4.12 1.09 1.62
C TYR A 93 3.49 0.34 2.79
N ASP A 94 4.07 0.46 3.98
CA ASP A 94 3.61 -0.20 5.21
C ASP A 94 2.36 0.46 5.80
N VAL A 95 2.20 1.77 5.65
CA VAL A 95 1.01 2.51 6.13
C VAL A 95 -0.18 2.33 5.19
N ASN A 96 0.03 2.27 3.88
CA ASN A 96 -1.04 2.17 2.91
C ASN A 96 -1.72 0.78 2.95
N PRO A 97 -3.05 0.68 3.21
CA PRO A 97 -3.77 -0.59 3.21
C PRO A 97 -3.61 -1.41 1.92
N GLY A 98 -3.55 -0.74 0.76
CA GLY A 98 -3.30 -1.42 -0.52
C GLY A 98 -1.87 -1.98 -0.62
N GLY A 99 -0.89 -1.32 -0.01
CA GLY A 99 0.48 -1.82 0.10
C GLY A 99 0.57 -3.03 1.02
N GLN A 100 -0.09 -2.98 2.18
CA GLN A 100 -0.19 -4.13 3.09
C GLN A 100 -0.84 -5.35 2.43
N ALA A 101 -1.86 -5.13 1.60
CA ALA A 101 -2.50 -6.21 0.84
C ALA A 101 -1.51 -6.92 -0.09
N ILE A 102 -0.68 -6.16 -0.81
CA ILE A 102 0.35 -6.70 -1.70
C ILE A 102 1.39 -7.48 -0.89
N GLN A 103 1.92 -6.92 0.20
CA GLN A 103 2.89 -7.60 1.08
C GLN A 103 2.35 -8.92 1.63
N CYS A 104 1.07 -8.96 2.01
CA CYS A 104 0.43 -10.18 2.48
C CYS A 104 0.24 -11.20 1.34
N SER A 105 -0.07 -10.73 0.12
CA SER A 105 -0.25 -11.62 -1.03
C SER A 105 1.04 -12.26 -1.55
N THR A 106 2.16 -11.55 -1.45
CA THR A 106 3.48 -12.05 -1.89
C THR A 106 4.15 -12.92 -0.83
N MET A 107 3.59 -12.99 0.39
CA MET A 107 4.17 -13.70 1.53
C MET A 107 5.60 -13.25 1.89
N GLN A 108 5.99 -12.04 1.46
CA GLN A 108 7.30 -11.43 1.73
C GLN A 108 7.17 -10.05 2.43
N PRO A 109 6.45 -9.95 3.56
CA PRO A 109 6.36 -8.70 4.30
C PRO A 109 7.68 -8.38 5.00
N VAL A 110 8.26 -7.21 4.71
CA VAL A 110 9.53 -6.75 5.29
C VAL A 110 9.36 -6.46 6.80
N ASN A 111 8.25 -5.81 7.17
CA ASN A 111 7.99 -5.37 8.55
C ASN A 111 6.68 -5.95 9.11
N LEU A 112 6.51 -7.27 9.05
CA LEU A 112 5.24 -7.94 9.34
C LEU A 112 4.59 -7.58 10.69
N THR A 113 5.39 -7.32 11.74
CA THR A 113 4.88 -6.94 13.07
C THR A 113 4.33 -5.51 13.13
N ARG A 114 4.79 -4.61 12.25
CA ARG A 114 4.37 -3.20 12.22
C ARG A 114 3.08 -2.99 11.44
N LEU A 115 2.85 -3.79 10.41
CA LEU A 115 1.66 -3.69 9.54
C LEU A 115 0.34 -3.61 10.34
N PRO A 116 0.01 -4.54 11.27
CA PRO A 116 -1.25 -4.47 12.00
C PRO A 116 -1.36 -3.23 12.90
N ILE A 117 -0.24 -2.65 13.34
CA ILE A 117 -0.23 -1.41 14.14
C ILE A 117 -0.68 -0.23 13.29
N TYR A 118 -0.16 -0.12 12.06
CA TYR A 118 -0.62 0.90 11.11
C TYR A 118 -2.09 0.72 10.74
N SER A 119 -2.54 -0.53 10.51
CA SER A 119 -3.93 -0.85 10.23
C SER A 119 -4.85 -0.42 11.40
N LEU A 120 -4.44 -0.68 12.64
CA LEU A 120 -5.16 -0.29 13.85
C LEU A 120 -5.24 1.23 14.00
N ALA A 121 -4.14 1.94 13.75
CA ALA A 121 -4.13 3.41 13.78
C ALA A 121 -5.13 3.99 12.77
N ILE A 122 -5.18 3.44 11.55
CA ILE A 122 -6.15 3.87 10.53
C ILE A 122 -7.58 3.60 11.01
N ILE A 123 -7.87 2.42 11.57
CA ILE A 123 -9.20 2.08 12.11
C ILE A 123 -9.63 3.09 13.17
N VAL A 124 -8.76 3.44 14.11
CA VAL A 124 -9.09 4.41 15.18
C VAL A 124 -9.39 5.78 14.57
N LEU A 125 -8.59 6.24 13.61
CA LEU A 125 -8.78 7.54 12.96
C LEU A 125 -10.07 7.59 12.13
N THR A 126 -10.33 6.57 11.31
CA THR A 126 -11.52 6.52 10.44
C THR A 126 -12.80 6.37 11.26
N THR A 127 -12.77 5.53 12.29
CA THR A 127 -13.90 5.34 13.21
C THR A 127 -14.16 6.61 14.02
N GLY A 128 -13.11 7.24 14.56
CA GLY A 128 -13.22 8.50 15.29
C GLY A 128 -13.81 9.62 14.42
N ALA A 129 -13.33 9.76 13.18
CA ALA A 129 -13.89 10.70 12.22
C ALA A 129 -15.36 10.40 11.90
N GLY A 130 -15.70 9.13 11.69
CA GLY A 130 -17.08 8.69 11.43
C GLY A 130 -18.02 9.04 12.59
N VAL A 131 -17.63 8.75 13.83
CA VAL A 131 -18.40 9.11 15.03
C VAL A 131 -18.62 10.62 15.13
N TRP A 132 -17.59 11.43 14.87
CA TRP A 132 -17.72 12.89 14.90
C TRP A 132 -18.67 13.42 13.83
N ILE A 133 -18.59 12.91 12.60
CA ILE A 133 -19.50 13.27 11.50
C ILE A 133 -20.92 12.85 11.84
N PHE A 134 -21.11 11.64 12.37
CA PHE A 134 -22.40 11.10 12.74
C PHE A 134 -23.09 11.94 13.82
N LYS A 135 -22.35 12.34 14.88
CA LYS A 135 -22.89 13.24 15.91
C LYS A 135 -23.32 14.61 15.39
N LYS A 136 -22.72 15.10 14.30
CA LYS A 136 -23.06 16.38 13.68
C LYS A 136 -24.29 16.32 12.78
N LYS A 137 -24.58 15.16 12.21
CA LYS A 137 -25.84 14.96 11.51
C LYS A 137 -26.91 14.75 12.58
N ASP A 138 -27.70 15.78 12.87
CA ASP A 138 -28.92 15.65 13.69
C ASP A 138 -29.79 14.56 13.05
N LEU A 139 -29.72 13.35 13.60
CA LEU A 139 -30.61 12.26 13.24
C LEU A 139 -31.91 12.51 14.00
N LYS A 140 -32.87 13.12 13.32
CA LYS A 140 -34.28 13.10 13.72
C LYS A 140 -34.87 11.71 13.53
#